data_AF-A0A7W1BWW6-F1
#
_entry.id   AF-A0A7W1BWW6-F1
#
_cell.length_a   1.000
_cell.length_b   1.000
_cell.length_c   1.000
_cell.angle_alpha   90.00
_cell.angle_beta   90.00
_cell.angle_gamma   90.00
#
_symmetry.space_group_name_H-M   'P 1'
#
loop_
_entity.id
_entity.type
_entity.pdbx_description
1 polymer ?
#
loop_
_entity_poly.entity_id
_entity_poly.type
_entity_poly.pdbx_seq_one_letter_code
_entity_poly.pdbx_strand_id
1 'polypeptide(L)'
;MYDKEKIIVLKFGSSVLRDESDLPRAVHEIYRWWRQGAQVLVVTSAFGNTTEQLLQRAESICARPERSALAALLATGEAASSALLSLALNRAGIPAKVLDPAQAGLLTAGGTMDADLIAVDVARLRGELRKAVVVLPGFIGRGENGNTYSTRSRRLGFLCTVSSASTERSVRSAQRCGWNLRQ
;
A
#
# COMPACT_ATOMS: atom_id res chain seq x y z
N MET A 1 -11.69 -11.55 -24.98
CA MET A 1 -12.23 -11.70 -23.62
C MET A 1 -11.14 -11.25 -22.65
N TYR A 2 -11.41 -10.24 -21.81
CA TYR A 2 -10.45 -9.83 -20.78
C TYR A 2 -10.53 -10.80 -19.60
N ASP A 3 -9.36 -11.24 -19.14
CA ASP A 3 -9.22 -12.20 -18.06
C ASP A 3 -9.58 -11.56 -16.72
N LYS A 4 -10.71 -11.99 -16.13
CA LYS A 4 -11.18 -11.56 -14.80
C LYS A 4 -10.21 -11.97 -13.67
N GLU A 5 -9.18 -12.78 -13.95
CA GLU A 5 -8.20 -13.23 -12.98
C GLU A 5 -6.98 -12.30 -12.85
N LYS A 6 -6.92 -11.22 -13.64
CA LYS A 6 -5.77 -10.32 -13.63
C LYS A 6 -5.79 -9.38 -12.42
N ILE A 7 -4.98 -9.71 -11.41
CA ILE A 7 -4.67 -8.83 -10.28
C ILE A 7 -3.54 -7.86 -10.68
N ILE A 8 -3.76 -6.57 -10.48
CA ILE A 8 -2.76 -5.52 -10.64
C ILE A 8 -2.46 -4.88 -9.29
N VAL A 9 -1.18 -4.74 -8.98
CA VAL A 9 -0.71 -3.99 -7.81
C VAL A 9 -0.17 -2.64 -8.27
N LEU A 10 -0.78 -1.55 -7.79
CA LEU A 10 -0.34 -0.18 -8.05
C LEU A 10 0.25 0.42 -6.78
N LYS A 11 1.51 0.84 -6.83
CA LYS A 11 2.16 1.55 -5.73
C LYS A 11 2.27 3.03 -6.03
N PHE A 12 1.71 3.85 -5.14
CA PHE A 12 1.81 5.30 -5.16
C PHE A 12 2.74 5.77 -4.05
N GLY A 13 3.94 6.21 -4.44
CA GLY A 13 4.91 6.81 -3.52
C GLY A 13 4.61 8.29 -3.24
N SER A 14 5.33 8.86 -2.28
CA SER A 14 5.24 10.28 -1.91
C SER A 14 5.55 11.25 -3.06
N SER A 15 6.32 10.82 -4.06
CA SER A 15 6.57 11.61 -5.28
C SER A 15 5.36 11.70 -6.23
N VAL A 16 4.39 10.82 -6.06
CA VAL A 16 3.15 10.77 -6.86
C VAL A 16 1.98 11.35 -6.09
N LEU A 17 1.90 11.04 -4.80
CA LEU A 17 0.92 11.59 -3.87
C LEU A 17 1.64 12.61 -2.99
N ARG A 18 1.78 13.84 -3.47
CA ARG A 18 2.42 14.92 -2.69
C ARG A 18 1.44 15.56 -1.73
N ASP A 19 0.21 15.73 -2.19
CA ASP A 19 -0.94 16.26 -1.44
C ASP A 19 -2.25 15.77 -2.07
N GLU A 20 -3.39 16.20 -1.52
CA GLU A 20 -4.73 15.81 -1.96
C GLU A 20 -5.06 16.25 -3.40
N SER A 21 -4.36 17.25 -3.96
CA SER A 21 -4.56 17.67 -5.34
C SER A 21 -4.06 16.63 -6.36
N ASP A 22 -3.21 15.70 -5.94
CA ASP A 22 -2.74 14.58 -6.77
C ASP A 22 -3.73 13.39 -6.79
N LEU A 23 -4.71 13.34 -5.89
CA LEU A 23 -5.69 12.25 -5.79
C LEU A 23 -6.47 12.00 -7.09
N PRO A 24 -6.97 13.02 -7.83
CA PRO A 24 -7.65 12.80 -9.10
C PRO A 24 -6.80 12.03 -10.12
N ARG A 25 -5.49 12.26 -10.14
CA ARG A 25 -4.56 11.56 -11.03
C ARG A 25 -4.39 10.09 -10.63
N ALA A 26 -4.27 9.81 -9.33
CA ALA A 26 -4.21 8.45 -8.82
C ALA A 26 -5.51 7.68 -9.10
N VAL A 27 -6.67 8.31 -8.84
CA VAL A 27 -7.99 7.77 -9.16
C VAL A 27 -8.12 7.45 -10.65
N HIS A 28 -7.67 8.35 -11.53
CA HIS A 28 -7.68 8.10 -12.97
C HIS A 28 -6.86 6.87 -13.36
N GLU A 29 -5.65 6.71 -12.83
CA GLU A 29 -4.81 5.54 -13.13
C GLU A 29 -5.43 4.24 -12.61
N ILE A 30 -5.99 4.25 -11.40
CA ILE A 30 -6.71 3.09 -10.84
C ILE A 30 -7.93 2.73 -11.71
N TYR A 31 -8.72 3.74 -12.09
CA TYR A 31 -9.89 3.58 -12.94
C TYR A 31 -9.54 2.92 -14.27
N ARG A 32 -8.40 3.26 -14.89
CA ARG A 32 -7.96 2.66 -16.16
C ARG A 32 -7.83 1.14 -16.08
N TRP A 33 -7.34 0.60 -14.96
CA TRP A 33 -7.22 -0.84 -14.77
C TRP A 33 -8.55 -1.47 -14.35
N TRP A 34 -9.24 -0.84 -13.41
CA TRP A 34 -10.52 -1.32 -12.91
C TRP A 34 -11.57 -1.44 -14.03
N ARG A 35 -11.67 -0.44 -14.92
CA ARG A 35 -12.61 -0.47 -16.06
C ARG A 35 -12.30 -1.55 -17.10
N GLN A 36 -11.09 -2.11 -17.09
CA GLN A 36 -10.69 -3.23 -17.96
C GLN A 36 -11.05 -4.59 -17.33
N GLY A 37 -11.69 -4.60 -16.15
CA GLY A 37 -12.05 -5.81 -15.42
C GLY A 37 -10.94 -6.37 -14.53
N ALA A 38 -9.84 -5.63 -14.34
CA ALA A 38 -8.75 -6.05 -13.45
C ALA A 38 -9.15 -5.88 -11.98
N GLN A 39 -8.68 -6.79 -11.14
CA GLN A 39 -8.72 -6.64 -9.69
C GLN A 39 -7.55 -5.75 -9.24
N VAL A 40 -7.83 -4.62 -8.63
CA VAL A 40 -6.80 -3.62 -8.33
C VAL A 40 -6.50 -3.60 -6.83
N LEU A 41 -5.25 -3.89 -6.50
CA LEU A 41 -4.68 -3.68 -5.18
C LEU A 41 -3.81 -2.42 -5.23
N VAL A 42 -4.07 -1.49 -4.35
CA VAL A 42 -3.36 -0.22 -4.26
C VAL A 42 -2.56 -0.18 -2.98
N VAL A 43 -1.31 0.25 -3.09
CA VAL A 43 -0.45 0.52 -1.94
C VAL A 43 -0.06 1.99 -1.95
N THR A 44 -0.35 2.70 -0.88
CA THR A 44 0.02 4.12 -0.75
C THR A 44 1.17 4.31 0.22
N SER A 45 1.95 5.37 -0.01
CA SER A 45 2.86 5.99 0.97
C SER A 45 2.18 7.19 1.65
N ALA A 46 2.73 7.68 2.76
CA ALA A 46 2.37 8.97 3.33
C ALA A 46 2.52 10.09 2.27
N PHE A 47 1.64 11.09 2.33
CA PHE A 47 1.68 12.22 1.40
C PHE A 47 2.98 12.99 1.51
N GLY A 48 3.59 13.33 0.37
CA GLY A 48 4.75 14.24 0.30
C GLY A 48 5.82 13.96 1.36
N ASN A 49 6.06 14.94 2.23
CA ASN A 49 7.05 14.87 3.30
C ASN A 49 6.43 14.58 4.69
N THR A 50 5.22 14.02 4.75
CA THR A 50 4.51 13.79 6.02
C THR A 50 5.30 12.87 6.96
N THR A 51 5.98 11.85 6.45
CA THR A 51 6.83 10.97 7.27
C THR A 51 7.92 11.77 7.97
N GLU A 52 8.63 12.62 7.24
CA GLU A 52 9.69 13.48 7.77
C GLU A 52 9.14 14.49 8.79
N GLN A 53 7.96 15.06 8.55
CA GLN A 53 7.32 15.97 9.51
C GLN A 53 6.94 15.24 10.81
N LEU A 54 6.42 14.02 10.72
CA LEU A 54 6.08 13.21 11.90
C LEU A 54 7.33 12.82 12.69
N LEU A 55 8.43 12.48 12.02
CA LEU A 55 9.73 12.22 12.65
C LEU A 55 10.21 13.47 13.43
N GLN A 56 10.22 14.63 12.79
CA GLN A 56 10.64 15.89 13.42
C GLN A 56 9.78 16.23 14.66
N ARG A 57 8.47 15.97 14.59
CA ARG A 57 7.56 16.16 15.74
C ARG A 57 7.84 15.21 16.89
N ALA A 58 8.23 13.97 16.61
CA ALA A 58 8.62 13.02 17.65
C ALA A 58 9.93 13.46 18.32
N GLU A 59 10.92 13.85 17.52
CA GLU A 59 12.23 14.29 17.98
C GLU A 59 12.17 15.58 18.81
N SER A 60 11.26 16.50 18.49
CA SER A 60 11.07 17.74 19.26
C SER A 60 10.46 17.49 20.65
N ILE A 61 9.76 16.37 20.84
CA ILE A 61 9.18 15.96 22.13
C ILE A 61 10.19 15.11 22.92
N CYS A 62 10.86 14.18 22.25
CA CYS A 62 11.81 13.26 22.87
C CYS A 62 12.96 12.95 21.90
N ALA A 63 14.20 13.23 22.32
CA ALA A 63 15.39 12.97 21.51
C ALA A 63 15.64 11.47 21.23
N ARG A 64 15.04 10.58 22.02
CA ARG A 64 15.15 9.11 21.86
C ARG A 64 13.78 8.48 22.04
N PRO A 65 12.87 8.64 21.06
CA PRO A 65 11.53 8.07 21.17
C PRO A 65 11.62 6.55 21.19
N GLU A 66 10.72 5.91 21.94
CA GLU A 66 10.56 4.46 21.89
C GLU A 66 10.12 4.06 20.48
N ARG A 67 10.72 2.97 19.95
CA ARG A 67 10.60 2.61 18.53
C ARG A 67 9.18 2.20 18.14
N SER A 68 8.44 1.56 19.03
CA SER A 68 7.05 1.14 18.79
C SER A 68 6.11 2.34 18.76
N ALA A 69 6.29 3.31 19.66
CA ALA A 69 5.57 4.58 19.63
C ALA A 69 5.88 5.37 18.35
N LEU A 70 7.14 5.41 17.93
CA LEU A 70 7.53 6.06 16.68
C LEU A 70 6.92 5.35 15.45
N ALA A 71 6.98 4.03 15.38
CA ALA A 71 6.37 3.25 14.30
C ALA A 71 4.85 3.46 14.23
N ALA A 72 4.17 3.49 15.39
CA ALA A 72 2.75 3.82 15.48
C ALA A 72 2.44 5.24 14.99
N LEU A 73 3.29 6.22 15.30
CA LEU A 73 3.14 7.59 14.81
C LEU A 73 3.28 7.65 13.28
N LEU A 74 4.31 7.05 12.70
CA LEU A 74 4.50 7.05 11.24
C LEU A 74 3.38 6.33 10.51
N ALA A 75 2.82 5.27 11.10
CA ALA A 75 1.67 4.56 10.57
C ALA A 75 0.45 5.46 10.34
N THR A 76 0.31 6.55 11.11
CA THR A 76 -0.81 7.49 10.94
C THR A 76 -0.76 8.21 9.59
N GLY A 77 0.43 8.55 9.08
CA GLY A 77 0.60 9.18 7.78
C GLY A 77 0.19 8.24 6.63
N GLU A 78 0.62 6.99 6.71
CA GLU A 78 0.27 5.93 5.74
C GLU A 78 -1.23 5.63 5.73
N ALA A 79 -1.84 5.53 6.92
CA ALA A 79 -3.26 5.30 7.09
C ALA A 79 -4.10 6.46 6.55
N ALA A 80 -3.68 7.70 6.81
CA ALA A 80 -4.34 8.90 6.30
C ALA A 80 -4.36 8.93 4.76
N SER A 81 -3.22 8.67 4.11
CA SER A 81 -3.14 8.56 2.65
C SER A 81 -4.08 7.51 2.08
N SER A 82 -4.09 6.32 2.69
CA SER A 82 -4.94 5.20 2.26
C SER A 82 -6.42 5.55 2.35
N ALA A 83 -6.82 6.16 3.47
CA ALA A 83 -8.20 6.59 3.71
C ALA A 83 -8.64 7.67 2.72
N LEU A 84 -7.83 8.70 2.52
CA LEU A 84 -8.14 9.80 1.59
C LEU A 84 -8.26 9.31 0.14
N LEU A 85 -7.38 8.40 -0.30
CA LEU A 85 -7.50 7.80 -1.62
C LEU A 85 -8.77 6.93 -1.76
N SER A 86 -9.11 6.14 -0.74
CA SER A 86 -10.35 5.36 -0.76
C SER A 86 -11.60 6.24 -0.82
N LEU A 87 -11.61 7.37 -0.11
CA LEU A 87 -12.70 8.36 -0.19
C LEU A 87 -12.79 8.96 -1.60
N ALA A 88 -11.66 9.31 -2.22
CA ALA A 88 -11.62 9.84 -3.57
C ALA A 88 -12.13 8.83 -4.62
N LEU A 89 -11.76 7.55 -4.48
CA LEU A 89 -12.26 6.47 -5.34
C LEU A 89 -13.77 6.29 -5.20
N ASN A 90 -14.28 6.20 -3.96
CA ASN A 90 -15.71 6.04 -3.69
C ASN A 90 -16.51 7.25 -4.21
N ARG A 91 -15.99 8.48 -4.04
CA ARG A 91 -16.58 9.69 -4.64
C ARG A 91 -16.66 9.61 -6.17
N ALA A 92 -15.69 8.98 -6.82
CA ALA A 92 -15.66 8.78 -8.26
C ALA A 92 -16.53 7.58 -8.74
N GLY A 93 -17.29 6.95 -7.84
CA GLY A 93 -18.15 5.80 -8.16
C GLY A 93 -17.38 4.48 -8.32
N ILE A 94 -16.13 4.41 -7.86
CA ILE A 94 -15.30 3.20 -7.90
C ILE A 94 -15.33 2.59 -6.50
N PRO A 95 -15.96 1.41 -6.29
CA PRO A 95 -15.98 0.78 -4.98
C PRO A 95 -14.57 0.53 -4.48
N ALA A 96 -14.24 1.12 -3.33
CA ALA A 96 -12.93 1.01 -2.72
C ALA A 96 -13.03 0.74 -1.22
N LYS A 97 -12.10 -0.07 -0.71
CA LYS A 97 -12.01 -0.45 0.69
C LYS A 97 -10.56 -0.39 1.17
N VAL A 98 -10.36 0.32 2.28
CA VAL A 98 -9.09 0.25 3.02
C VAL A 98 -9.08 -1.02 3.86
N LEU A 99 -7.95 -1.73 3.85
CA LEU A 99 -7.65 -2.72 4.88
C LEU A 99 -6.46 -2.23 5.68
N ASP A 100 -6.61 -2.25 7.00
CA ASP A 100 -5.46 -2.06 7.87
C ASP A 100 -4.53 -3.29 7.82
N PRO A 101 -3.28 -3.19 8.28
CA PRO A 101 -2.33 -4.30 8.22
C PRO A 101 -2.79 -5.57 8.94
N ALA A 102 -3.51 -5.47 10.05
CA ALA A 102 -4.03 -6.63 10.75
C ALA A 102 -5.15 -7.31 9.94
N GLN A 103 -6.05 -6.52 9.34
CA GLN A 103 -7.11 -7.03 8.47
C GLN A 103 -6.59 -7.66 7.18
N ALA A 104 -5.43 -7.23 6.69
CA ALA A 104 -4.75 -7.80 5.54
C ALA A 104 -3.81 -8.98 5.90
N GLY A 105 -3.65 -9.27 7.20
CA GLY A 105 -2.73 -10.30 7.68
C GLY A 105 -1.25 -9.98 7.38
N LEU A 106 -0.88 -8.70 7.30
CA LEU A 106 0.48 -8.25 7.04
C LEU A 106 1.34 -8.45 8.30
N LEU A 107 2.00 -9.61 8.37
CA LEU A 107 2.91 -9.94 9.47
C LEU A 107 4.34 -9.54 9.13
N THR A 108 5.04 -9.03 10.14
CA THR A 108 6.41 -8.55 10.02
C THR A 108 7.30 -9.11 11.13
N ALA A 109 8.57 -9.32 10.81
CA ALA A 109 9.60 -9.71 11.77
C ALA A 109 10.84 -8.82 11.69
N GLY A 110 11.66 -8.84 12.75
CA GLY A 110 12.88 -8.03 12.83
C GLY A 110 12.70 -6.75 13.63
N GLY A 111 13.39 -5.68 13.21
CA GLY A 111 13.40 -4.40 13.94
C GLY A 111 12.12 -3.58 13.74
N THR A 112 11.59 -2.97 14.80
CA THR A 112 10.34 -2.18 14.77
C THR A 112 10.29 -1.06 13.73
N MET A 113 11.44 -0.52 13.34
CA MET A 113 11.54 0.57 12.36
C MET A 113 12.07 0.12 11.00
N ASP A 114 12.37 -1.17 10.85
CA ASP A 114 13.04 -1.74 9.68
C ASP A 114 12.69 -3.23 9.55
N ALA A 115 11.38 -3.51 9.60
CA ALA A 115 10.88 -4.88 9.64
C ALA A 115 10.76 -5.45 8.23
N ASP A 116 10.98 -6.75 8.11
CA ASP A 116 10.72 -7.51 6.89
C ASP A 116 9.28 -8.05 6.94
N LEU A 117 8.56 -7.92 5.83
CA LEU A 117 7.25 -8.54 5.67
C LEU A 117 7.42 -10.04 5.46
N ILE A 118 6.78 -10.85 6.30
CA ILE A 118 6.92 -12.30 6.34
C ILE A 118 5.65 -13.03 5.89
N ALA A 119 4.48 -12.41 6.04
CA ALA A 119 3.22 -13.03 5.62
C ALA A 119 2.17 -11.99 5.24
N VAL A 120 1.20 -12.45 4.45
CA VAL A 120 -0.02 -11.73 4.08
C VAL A 120 -1.17 -12.74 3.95
N ASP A 121 -2.37 -12.38 4.37
CA ASP A 121 -3.55 -13.23 4.16
C ASP A 121 -4.06 -13.07 2.72
N VAL A 122 -3.54 -13.92 1.83
CA VAL A 122 -3.91 -13.94 0.40
C VAL A 122 -5.39 -14.25 0.21
N ALA A 123 -5.97 -15.13 1.02
CA ALA A 123 -7.37 -15.54 0.89
C ALA A 123 -8.30 -14.36 1.20
N ARG A 124 -7.99 -13.62 2.28
CA ARG A 124 -8.67 -12.39 2.66
C ARG A 124 -8.56 -11.32 1.58
N LEU A 125 -7.35 -11.04 1.08
CA LEU A 125 -7.15 -10.05 0.00
C LEU A 125 -7.94 -10.41 -1.25
N ARG A 126 -7.86 -11.66 -1.72
CA ARG A 126 -8.64 -12.12 -2.88
C ARG A 126 -10.14 -12.01 -2.67
N GLY A 127 -10.62 -12.26 -1.46
CA GLY A 127 -12.03 -12.09 -1.10
C GLY A 127 -12.53 -10.66 -1.25
N GLU A 128 -11.71 -9.69 -0.86
CA GLU A 128 -12.04 -8.27 -0.97
C GLU A 128 -11.83 -7.70 -2.39
N LEU A 129 -10.78 -8.16 -3.08
CA LEU A 129 -10.48 -7.77 -4.47
C LEU A 129 -11.58 -8.17 -5.48
N ARG A 130 -12.38 -9.19 -5.16
CA ARG A 130 -13.57 -9.54 -5.95
C ARG A 130 -14.72 -8.53 -5.82
N LYS A 131 -14.70 -7.69 -4.78
CA LYS A 131 -15.80 -6.77 -4.42
C LYS A 131 -15.47 -5.32 -4.73
N ALA A 132 -14.21 -4.92 -4.51
CA ALA A 132 -13.78 -3.53 -4.55
C ALA A 132 -12.28 -3.43 -4.86
N VAL A 133 -11.83 -2.23 -5.23
CA VAL A 133 -10.42 -1.86 -5.16
C VAL A 133 -9.98 -1.92 -3.70
N VAL A 134 -8.92 -2.67 -3.41
CA VAL A 134 -8.37 -2.77 -2.06
C VAL A 134 -7.23 -1.77 -1.94
N VAL A 135 -7.23 -0.95 -0.89
CA VAL A 135 -6.18 0.04 -0.60
C VAL A 135 -5.47 -0.36 0.70
N LEU A 136 -4.15 -0.46 0.64
CA LEU A 136 -3.28 -0.81 1.76
C LEU A 136 -2.29 0.32 2.08
N PRO A 137 -2.04 0.59 3.37
CA PRO A 137 -0.91 1.41 3.78
C PRO A 137 0.40 0.64 3.56
N GLY A 138 1.40 1.28 2.93
CA GLY A 138 2.51 0.55 2.32
C GLY A 138 3.71 0.25 3.21
N PHE A 139 3.95 1.06 4.24
CA PHE A 139 5.16 0.94 5.07
C PHE A 139 4.88 0.44 6.48
N ILE A 140 3.79 -0.30 6.69
CA ILE A 140 3.43 -0.80 8.02
C ILE A 140 3.00 -2.27 8.01
N GLY A 141 3.32 -2.97 9.09
CA GLY A 141 2.89 -4.33 9.36
C GLY A 141 2.70 -4.58 10.86
N ARG A 142 2.29 -5.79 11.21
CA ARG A 142 2.08 -6.23 12.60
C ARG A 142 3.17 -7.22 13.00
N GLY A 143 3.82 -6.97 14.12
CA GLY A 143 4.64 -7.97 14.79
C GLY A 143 3.79 -9.07 15.42
N GLU A 144 4.40 -10.18 15.78
CA GLU A 144 3.73 -11.29 16.49
C GLU A 144 3.15 -10.84 17.84
N ASN A 145 3.75 -9.82 18.45
CA ASN A 145 3.27 -9.18 19.68
C ASN A 145 2.07 -8.22 19.47
N GLY A 146 1.58 -8.08 18.24
CA GLY A 146 0.49 -7.17 17.88
C GLY A 146 0.89 -5.71 17.68
N ASN A 147 2.15 -5.33 17.95
CA ASN A 147 2.61 -3.96 17.77
C ASN A 147 2.74 -3.62 16.28
N THR A 148 2.68 -2.31 15.98
CA THR A 148 2.91 -1.79 14.63
C THR A 148 4.39 -1.67 14.35
N TYR A 149 4.82 -2.18 13.20
CA TYR A 149 6.21 -2.14 12.73
C TYR A 149 6.24 -1.36 11.42
N SER A 150 7.25 -0.51 11.25
CA SER A 150 7.55 0.14 9.98
C SER A 150 8.43 -0.78 9.12
N THR A 151 8.17 -0.83 7.81
CA THR A 151 8.86 -1.74 6.87
C THR A 151 9.76 -0.98 5.89
N ARG A 152 10.84 -1.63 5.44
CA ARG A 152 11.75 -1.03 4.46
C ARG A 152 11.09 -0.99 3.07
N SER A 153 11.02 0.20 2.47
CA SER A 153 10.36 0.49 1.19
C SER A 153 10.77 -0.34 -0.05
N ARG A 154 11.82 -1.16 0.05
CA ARG A 154 12.45 -1.87 -1.08
C ARG A 154 12.04 -3.34 -1.27
N ARG A 155 11.20 -3.93 -0.41
CA ARG A 155 10.81 -5.37 -0.50
C ARG A 155 9.30 -5.62 -0.59
N LEU A 156 8.56 -4.72 -1.23
CA LEU A 156 7.13 -4.94 -1.50
C LEU A 156 6.83 -6.03 -2.54
N GLY A 157 7.86 -6.64 -3.15
CA GLY A 157 7.69 -7.81 -4.05
C GLY A 157 6.94 -8.98 -3.40
N PHE A 158 6.81 -9.00 -2.07
CA PHE A 158 5.97 -9.96 -1.37
C PHE A 158 4.46 -9.82 -1.73
N LEU A 159 3.96 -8.63 -2.05
CA LEU A 159 2.58 -8.43 -2.53
C LEU A 159 2.37 -8.99 -3.95
N CYS A 160 3.44 -9.23 -4.71
CA CYS A 160 3.34 -9.97 -5.97
C CYS A 160 2.95 -11.44 -5.75
N THR A 161 3.19 -12.02 -4.56
CA THR A 161 2.79 -13.41 -4.27
C THR A 161 1.27 -13.58 -4.19
N VAL A 162 0.51 -12.49 -4.04
CA VAL A 162 -0.97 -12.50 -4.08
C VAL A 162 -1.48 -12.93 -5.46
N SER A 163 -0.65 -12.86 -6.50
CA SER A 163 -0.99 -13.24 -7.87
C SER A 163 0.07 -14.15 -8.48
N SER A 164 -0.35 -15.27 -9.06
CA SER A 164 0.53 -16.14 -9.88
C SER A 164 1.02 -15.47 -11.17
N ALA A 165 0.55 -14.25 -11.48
CA ALA A 165 0.86 -13.53 -12.73
C ALA A 165 0.94 -11.98 -12.60
N SER A 166 1.11 -11.41 -11.39
CA SER A 166 1.07 -9.94 -11.26
C SER A 166 2.32 -9.25 -11.80
N THR A 167 2.11 -8.20 -12.59
CA THR A 167 3.14 -7.21 -12.91
C THR A 167 3.13 -6.14 -11.81
N GLU A 168 4.20 -6.02 -11.02
CA GLU A 168 4.38 -4.86 -10.14
C GLU A 168 4.63 -3.62 -11.01
N ARG A 169 3.80 -2.59 -10.87
CA ARG A 169 4.08 -1.28 -11.48
C ARG A 169 4.21 -0.24 -10.38
N SER A 170 5.46 0.13 -10.11
CA SER A 170 5.74 1.41 -9.46
C SER A 170 5.34 2.52 -10.44
N VAL A 171 4.37 3.36 -10.08
CA VAL A 171 4.00 4.53 -10.89
C VAL A 171 5.09 5.59 -10.70
N ARG A 172 6.29 5.39 -11.26
CA ARG A 172 7.38 6.40 -11.28
C ARG A 172 7.47 7.11 -12.62
N SER A 173 7.12 6.38 -13.67
CA SER A 173 6.84 6.79 -15.04
C SER A 173 6.45 5.47 -15.72
N ALA A 174 5.55 5.51 -16.71
CA ALA A 174 5.01 4.29 -17.31
C ALA A 174 6.10 3.50 -18.05
N GLN A 175 6.57 2.39 -17.49
CA GLN A 175 7.30 1.37 -18.25
C GLN A 175 6.76 -0.04 -17.99
N ARG A 176 6.63 -0.81 -19.08
CA ARG A 176 6.33 -2.25 -19.13
C ARG A 176 7.63 -3.01 -18.85
N CYS A 177 7.57 -4.06 -18.04
CA CYS A 177 8.54 -5.15 -18.12
C CYS A 177 7.79 -6.40 -18.59
N GLY A 178 8.17 -6.90 -19.76
CA GLY A 178 7.78 -8.22 -20.25
C GLY A 178 8.71 -9.27 -19.68
N TRP A 179 8.17 -10.46 -19.42
CA TRP A 179 8.95 -11.69 -19.29
C TRP A 179 8.32 -12.74 -20.19
N ASN A 180 9.14 -13.27 -21.10
CA ASN A 180 8.89 -14.47 -21.89
C ASN A 180 9.12 -15.67 -20.97
N LEU A 181 8.17 -16.59 -20.89
CA LEU A 181 8.41 -17.92 -20.35
C LEU A 181 8.52 -18.89 -21.53
N ARG A 182 9.75 -19.33 -21.83
CA ARG A 182 9.97 -20.59 -22.54
C ARG A 182 9.74 -21.71 -21.51
N GLN A 183 8.80 -22.59 -21.87
CA GLN A 183 8.53 -23.97 -21.46
C GLN A 183 8.82 -24.35 -20.01
#